data_AF-A0A7Y2APS2-F1
#
_entry.id   AF-A0A7Y2APS2-F1
#
_cell.length_a   1.000
_cell.length_b   1.000
_cell.length_c   1.000
_cell.angle_alpha   90.00
_cell.angle_beta   90.00
_cell.angle_gamma   90.00
#
_symmetry.space_group_name_H-M   'P 1'
#
loop_
_entity.id
_entity.type
_entity.pdbx_description
1 polymer ?
#
loop_
_entity_poly.entity_id
_entity_poly.type
_entity_poly.pdbx_seq_one_letter_code
_entity_poly.pdbx_strand_id
1 'polypeptide(L)' 'MIHKTTKRTLKHCTAAALLAGFCVSMATGCQSSLNGQTLPSPYYLQDDVQYFPSGPEFKLPREAAALRAARAQEKLDRR' A
#
# COMPACT_ATOMS: atom_id res chain seq x y z
N MET A 1 51.56 20.67 -2.81
CA MET A 1 50.92 19.32 -2.86
C MET A 1 49.45 19.33 -2.40
N ILE A 2 49.05 20.24 -1.50
CA ILE A 2 47.72 20.30 -0.86
C ILE A 2 46.54 20.60 -1.83
N HIS A 3 46.75 21.38 -2.90
CA HIS A 3 45.66 21.73 -3.85
C HIS A 3 45.16 20.58 -4.74
N LYS A 4 46.01 19.58 -5.03
CA LYS A 4 45.64 18.45 -5.91
C LYS A 4 44.71 17.47 -5.22
N THR A 5 44.90 17.27 -3.91
CA THR A 5 44.04 16.42 -3.08
C THR A 5 42.64 17.01 -2.95
N THR A 6 42.49 18.31 -2.65
CA THR A 6 41.18 18.97 -2.49
C THR A 6 40.30 18.88 -3.76
N LYS A 7 40.89 19.08 -4.94
CA LYS A 7 40.15 18.95 -6.22
C LYS A 7 39.72 17.51 -6.51
N ARG A 8 40.49 16.51 -6.06
CA ARG A 8 40.15 15.10 -6.22
C ARG A 8 39.03 14.68 -5.27
N THR A 9 39.06 15.15 -4.03
CA THR A 9 37.98 14.93 -3.04
C THR A 9 36.68 15.60 -3.49
N LEU A 10 36.73 16.83 -4.00
CA LEU A 10 35.54 17.54 -4.50
C LEU A 10 34.88 16.79 -5.67
N LYS A 11 35.67 16.28 -6.63
CA LYS A 11 35.16 15.48 -7.76
C LYS A 11 34.47 14.19 -7.31
N HIS A 12 35.03 13.50 -6.31
CA HIS A 12 34.40 12.29 -5.78
C HIS A 12 33.11 12.60 -5.02
N CYS A 13 33.07 13.68 -4.24
CA CYS A 13 31.84 14.11 -3.56
C CYS A 13 30.74 14.48 -4.56
N THR A 14 31.06 15.20 -5.65
CA THR A 14 30.07 15.51 -6.69
C THR A 14 29.56 14.26 -7.40
N ALA A 15 30.45 13.30 -7.70
CA ALA A 15 30.05 12.04 -8.33
C ALA A 15 29.16 11.20 -7.41
N ALA A 16 29.50 11.11 -6.13
CA ALA A 16 28.69 10.40 -5.13
C ALA A 16 27.31 11.07 -4.94
N ALA A 17 27.25 12.40 -4.90
CA ALA A 17 25.99 13.13 -4.78
C ALA A 17 25.07 12.92 -5.99
N LEU A 18 25.62 12.93 -7.21
CA LEU A 18 24.85 12.65 -8.43
C LEU A 18 24.31 11.23 -8.47
N LEU A 19 25.15 10.25 -8.08
CA LEU A 19 24.75 8.85 -8.02
C LEU A 19 23.63 8.64 -6.98
N ALA A 20 23.80 9.21 -5.79
CA ALA A 20 22.80 9.15 -4.74
C ALA A 20 21.49 9.83 -5.15
N GLY A 21 21.55 11.00 -5.78
CA GLY A 21 20.38 11.72 -6.29
C GLY A 21 19.61 10.91 -7.34
N PHE A 22 20.33 10.23 -8.24
CA PHE A 22 19.72 9.33 -9.22
C PHE A 22 19.08 8.09 -8.58
N CYS A 23 19.73 7.49 -7.60
CA CYS A 23 19.15 6.36 -6.87
C CYS A 23 17.87 6.76 -6.11
N VAL A 24 17.86 7.92 -5.47
CA VAL A 24 16.68 8.42 -4.75
C VAL A 24 15.53 8.72 -5.71
N SER A 25 15.78 9.32 -6.87
CA SER A 25 14.71 9.62 -7.84
C SER A 25 14.07 8.37 -8.45
N MET A 26 14.82 7.26 -8.56
CA MET A 26 14.28 5.96 -8.97
C MET A 26 13.57 5.22 -7.83
N ALA A 27 13.91 5.49 -6.57
CA ALA A 27 13.26 4.91 -5.40
C ALA A 27 11.93 5.60 -5.05
N THR A 28 11.76 6.87 -5.43
CA THR A 28 10.48 7.58 -5.29
C THR A 28 9.61 7.34 -6.51
N GLY A 29 8.40 6.79 -6.31
CA GLY A 29 7.45 6.59 -7.41
C GLY A 29 6.91 7.92 -7.95
N CYS A 30 6.76 8.01 -9.27
CA CYS A 30 6.00 9.10 -9.91
C CYS A 30 4.50 8.78 -9.88
N GLN A 31 3.70 9.74 -9.42
CA GLN A 31 2.24 9.68 -9.48
C GLN A 31 1.80 9.51 -10.94
N SER A 32 1.07 8.43 -11.24
CA SER A 32 0.67 8.10 -12.60
C SER A 32 -0.57 8.91 -13.00
N SER A 33 -0.42 9.88 -13.91
CA SER A 33 -1.52 10.69 -14.42
C SER A 33 -1.82 10.33 -15.88
N LEU A 34 -3.05 9.87 -16.14
CA LEU A 34 -3.53 9.45 -17.45
C LEU A 34 -4.90 10.09 -17.69
N ASN A 35 -5.12 10.68 -18.88
CA ASN A 35 -6.37 11.35 -19.26
C ASN A 35 -6.87 12.41 -18.26
N GLY A 36 -5.96 13.10 -17.56
CA GLY A 36 -6.32 14.12 -16.56
C GLY A 36 -6.71 13.56 -15.19
N GLN A 37 -6.64 12.23 -14.98
CA GLN A 37 -6.86 11.58 -13.69
C GLN A 37 -5.56 11.01 -13.14
N THR A 38 -5.35 11.16 -11.83
CA THR A 38 -4.34 10.39 -11.11
C THR A 38 -4.87 9.00 -10.82
N LEU A 39 -4.18 7.96 -11.29
CA LEU A 39 -4.56 6.59 -11.04
C LEU A 39 -4.00 6.08 -9.70
N PRO A 40 -4.74 5.22 -8.97
CA PRO A 40 -4.30 4.65 -7.68
C PRO A 40 -3.04 3.79 -7.78
N SER A 41 -2.80 3.18 -8.94
CA SER A 41 -1.62 2.34 -9.20
C SER A 41 -1.11 2.57 -10.63
N PRO A 42 0.20 2.34 -10.89
CA PRO A 42 0.78 2.46 -12.24
C PRO A 42 0.20 1.47 -13.26
N TYR A 43 -0.35 0.35 -12.78
CA TYR A 43 -0.88 -0.74 -13.59
C TYR A 43 -2.41 -0.80 -13.59
N TYR A 44 -3.08 0.26 -13.14
CA TYR A 44 -4.54 0.28 -12.96
C TYR A 44 -5.33 -0.12 -14.22
N LEU A 45 -4.80 0.15 -15.41
CA LEU A 45 -5.44 -0.22 -16.68
C LEU A 45 -5.18 -1.68 -17.10
N GLN A 46 -4.16 -2.33 -16.54
CA GLN A 46 -3.83 -3.73 -16.76
C GLN A 46 -4.30 -4.62 -15.60
N ASP A 47 -4.79 -4.02 -14.52
CA ASP A 47 -5.30 -4.77 -13.38
C ASP A 47 -6.60 -5.46 -13.79
N ASP A 48 -6.61 -6.78 -13.64
CA ASP A 48 -7.77 -7.57 -13.96
C ASP A 48 -8.90 -7.24 -12.97
N VAL A 49 -10.15 -7.38 -13.42
CA VAL A 49 -11.28 -7.29 -12.50
C VAL A 49 -11.14 -8.43 -11.48
N GLN A 50 -10.82 -8.08 -10.24
CA GLN A 50 -10.78 -9.04 -9.15
C GLN A 50 -12.17 -9.63 -8.95
N TYR A 51 -12.37 -10.86 -9.41
CA TYR A 51 -13.62 -11.57 -9.22
C TYR A 51 -13.76 -11.94 -7.74
N PHE A 52 -14.81 -11.43 -7.11
CA PHE A 52 -15.25 -11.89 -5.80
C PHE A 52 -16.51 -12.73 -5.99
N PRO A 53 -16.49 -14.03 -5.66
CA PRO A 53 -17.70 -14.84 -5.72
C PRO A 53 -18.76 -14.22 -4.81
N SER A 54 -20.03 -14.46 -5.17
CA SER A 54 -21.15 -14.07 -4.30
C SER A 54 -20.92 -14.66 -2.91
N GLY A 55 -20.82 -13.79 -1.90
CA GLY A 55 -20.74 -14.22 -0.52
C GLY A 55 -22.02 -14.94 -0.08
N PRO A 56 -22.05 -15.50 1.14
CA PRO A 56 -23.26 -16.06 1.71
C PRO A 56 -24.42 -15.07 1.64
N GLU A 57 -25.62 -15.52 1.26
CA GLU A 57 -26.80 -14.65 1.18
C GLU A 57 -27.08 -13.91 2.49
N PHE A 58 -26.79 -14.59 3.61
CA PHE A 58 -26.93 -14.03 4.94
C PHE A 58 -25.67 -13.28 5.37
N LYS A 59 -25.79 -11.94 5.44
CA LYS A 59 -24.67 -11.03 5.74
C LYS A 59 -24.18 -11.08 7.19
N LEU A 60 -25.01 -11.54 8.14
CA LEU A 60 -24.78 -11.34 9.58
C LEU A 60 -24.76 -12.66 10.39
N PRO A 61 -24.03 -13.71 9.95
CA PRO A 61 -24.03 -15.03 10.60
C PRO A 61 -23.61 -14.95 12.06
N ARG A 62 -22.65 -14.07 12.37
CA ARG A 62 -22.14 -13.86 13.74
C ARG A 62 -23.19 -13.26 14.66
N GLU A 63 -23.95 -12.27 14.19
CA GLU A 63 -25.00 -11.62 14.98
C GLU A 63 -26.17 -12.57 15.21
N ALA A 64 -26.58 -13.33 14.18
CA ALA A 64 -27.62 -14.34 14.36
C ALA A 64 -27.21 -15.42 15.37
N ALA A 65 -25.94 -15.87 15.32
CA ALA A 65 -25.41 -16.81 16.30
C ALA A 65 -25.41 -16.22 17.72
N ALA A 66 -24.98 -14.98 17.88
CA ALA A 66 -24.98 -14.28 19.17
C ALA A 66 -26.40 -14.13 19.73
N LEU A 67 -27.38 -13.73 18.91
CA LEU A 67 -28.78 -13.62 19.31
C LEU A 67 -29.40 -14.97 19.70
N ARG A 68 -29.03 -16.06 19.00
CA ARG A 68 -29.46 -17.41 19.37
C ARG A 68 -28.88 -17.83 20.72
N ALA A 69 -27.60 -17.57 20.96
CA ALA A 69 -26.94 -17.87 22.23
C ALA A 69 -27.57 -17.07 23.39
N ALA A 70 -27.79 -15.77 23.21
CA ALA A 70 -28.43 -14.91 24.22
C ALA A 70 -29.85 -15.40 24.58
N ARG A 71 -30.66 -15.73 23.57
CA ARG A 71 -32.01 -16.29 23.79
C ARG A 71 -32.00 -17.66 24.44
N ALA A 72 -30.96 -18.47 24.20
CA ALA A 72 -30.81 -19.76 24.87
C ALA A 72 -30.49 -19.55 26.36
N GLN A 73 -29.60 -18.61 26.68
CA GLN A 73 -29.28 -18.24 28.05
C GLN A 73 -30.51 -17.71 28.81
N GLU A 74 -31.24 -16.76 28.23
CA GLU A 74 -32.46 -16.20 28.83
C GLU A 74 -33.51 -17.29 29.14
N LYS A 75 -33.64 -18.30 28.28
CA LYS A 75 -34.55 -19.42 28.51
C LYS A 75 -34.10 -20.34 29.64
N LEU A 76 -32.80 -20.49 29.86
CA LEU A 76 -32.25 -21.25 30.98
C LEU A 76 -32.46 -20.49 32.28
N ASP A 77 -32.19 -19.19 32.28
CA ASP A 77 -32.34 -18.33 33.47
C ASP A 77 -33.81 -18.19 33.92
N ARG A 78 -34.77 -18.36 32.99
CA ARG A 78 -36.21 -18.29 33.28
C ARG A 78 -36.82 -19.60 33.79
N ARG A 79 -36.08 -20.71 33.78
CA ARG A 79 -36.54 -22.01 34.29
C ARG A 79 -36.10 -22.22 35.72
#